data_AF-A0A971M4Q9-F1
#
_entry.id   AF-A0A971M4Q9-F1
#
_cell.length_a   1.000
_cell.length_b   1.000
_cell.length_c   1.000
_cell.angle_alpha   90.00
_cell.angle_beta   90.00
_cell.angle_gamma   90.00
#
_symmetry.space_group_name_H-M   'P 1'
#
loop_
_entity.id
_entity.type
_entity.pdbx_description
1 polymer ?
#
loop_
_entity_poly.entity_id
_entity_poly.type
_entity_poly.pdbx_seq_one_letter_code
_entity_poly.pdbx_strand_id
1 'polypeptide(L)'
;RMIAEGKCDYVYIARALIADPHFPRKAMEGREEDITPCIYCNQGCVFRSFNRATTNGIRCTVNPTAGEEARWGSWTFEKAPKRKNILVVGAGPAGLQCAMVAAQRGHNVVVYEKEEETGGQARLIKNILDHTMPQTFLDYLNNQVRKVVVKINFGTEITEANIDSVLEKEKPDAIALATGARPARDGRGSITTEPIPGWDRKNVCTYLDIVLGTVQPGDKVLIVDELADRITPGIAEMLAEQGKTVEVVTRWFCLSQNLHYWLDEMYVMGRLDELGVKINPNAWAKVIHEKGATCFNIHSGREFEVEADTVVLSTMKYSNTDLYDLFRERGVECHLIGDAKAPRWILNATHDGYKLGREL
;
A
#
# COMPACT_ATOMS: atom_id res chain seq x y z
N ARG A 1 14.51 26.56 -12.26
CA ARG A 1 15.24 26.24 -13.52
C ARG A 1 14.52 26.69 -14.78
N MET A 2 13.32 26.17 -15.12
CA MET A 2 12.63 26.48 -16.39
C MET A 2 12.48 27.99 -16.67
N ILE A 3 12.08 28.77 -15.66
CA ILE A 3 11.97 30.24 -15.77
C ILE A 3 13.36 30.88 -15.94
N ALA A 4 14.33 30.51 -15.09
CA ALA A 4 15.69 31.06 -15.14
C ALA A 4 16.41 30.77 -16.47
N GLU A 5 16.10 29.65 -17.11
CA GLU A 5 16.61 29.27 -18.44
C GLU A 5 15.78 29.85 -19.60
N GLY A 6 14.77 30.69 -19.34
CA GLY A 6 13.93 31.30 -20.37
C GLY A 6 13.02 30.33 -21.13
N LYS A 7 12.73 29.14 -20.58
CA LYS A 7 11.88 28.12 -21.22
C LYS A 7 10.38 28.39 -21.09
N CYS A 8 9.99 29.19 -20.11
CA CYS A 8 8.60 29.59 -19.86
C CYS A 8 8.54 30.80 -18.94
N ASP A 9 7.47 31.59 -19.04
CA ASP A 9 7.19 32.69 -18.11
C ASP A 9 6.46 32.21 -16.85
N TYR A 10 5.67 31.13 -16.96
CA TYR A 10 4.90 30.56 -15.86
C TYR A 10 5.03 29.04 -15.83
N VAL A 11 5.03 28.48 -14.61
CA VAL A 11 4.99 27.03 -14.38
C VAL A 11 3.59 26.66 -13.90
N TYR A 12 2.87 25.86 -14.68
CA TYR A 12 1.58 25.32 -14.29
C TYR A 12 1.77 24.08 -13.41
N ILE A 13 1.15 24.08 -12.22
CA ILE A 13 1.25 22.99 -11.25
C ILE A 13 -0.17 22.55 -10.85
N ALA A 14 -0.55 21.33 -11.21
CA ALA A 14 -1.86 20.78 -10.82
C ALA A 14 -1.76 19.82 -9.62
N ARG A 15 -1.29 18.58 -9.85
CA ARG A 15 -1.29 17.51 -8.84
C ARG A 15 -0.47 17.85 -7.58
N ALA A 16 0.64 18.59 -7.74
CA ALA A 16 1.43 19.05 -6.60
C ALA A 16 0.69 20.07 -5.72
N LEU A 17 -0.23 20.88 -6.26
CA LEU A 17 -1.10 21.74 -5.44
C LEU A 17 -2.24 20.97 -4.76
N ILE A 18 -2.68 19.83 -5.33
CA ILE A 18 -3.60 18.91 -4.66
C ILE A 18 -2.88 18.22 -3.48
N ALA A 19 -1.62 17.81 -3.68
CA ALA A 19 -0.79 17.23 -2.64
C ALA A 19 -0.41 18.25 -1.55
N ASP A 20 -0.10 19.49 -1.92
CA ASP A 20 0.23 20.53 -0.97
C ASP A 20 -0.33 21.89 -1.42
N PRO A 21 -1.48 22.32 -0.86
CA PRO A 21 -2.05 23.63 -1.19
C PRO A 21 -1.16 24.79 -0.71
N HIS A 22 -0.20 24.53 0.18
CA HIS A 22 0.75 25.51 0.70
C HIS A 22 2.12 25.46 0.00
N PHE A 23 2.25 24.67 -1.08
CA PHE A 23 3.49 24.52 -1.85
C PHE A 23 4.16 25.87 -2.18
N PRO A 24 3.47 26.88 -2.75
CA PRO A 24 4.15 28.12 -3.13
C PRO A 24 4.70 28.88 -1.93
N ARG A 25 3.92 28.92 -0.84
CA ARG A 25 4.31 29.58 0.41
C ARG A 25 5.51 28.89 1.05
N LYS A 26 5.48 27.57 1.17
CA LYS A 26 6.61 26.77 1.71
C LYS A 26 7.89 26.96 0.91
N ALA A 27 7.78 26.97 -0.42
CA ALA A 27 8.92 27.23 -1.31
C ALA A 27 9.49 28.64 -1.11
N MET A 28 8.64 29.67 -1.02
CA MET A 28 9.07 31.06 -0.76
C MET A 28 9.74 31.21 0.61
N GLU A 29 9.30 30.45 1.61
CA GLU A 29 9.84 30.46 2.98
C GLU A 29 11.10 29.57 3.12
N GLY A 30 11.55 28.91 2.06
CA GLY A 30 12.71 28.00 2.10
C GLY A 30 12.47 26.70 2.87
N ARG A 31 11.20 26.30 3.07
CA ARG A 31 10.80 25.09 3.80
C ARG A 31 10.51 23.93 2.84
N GLU A 32 11.47 23.64 1.97
CA GLU A 32 11.30 22.64 0.91
C GLU A 32 11.01 21.25 1.48
N GLU A 33 11.60 20.90 2.62
CA GLU A 33 11.40 19.60 3.27
C GLU A 33 10.03 19.44 3.97
N ASP A 34 9.24 20.51 4.06
CA ASP A 34 7.84 20.50 4.51
C ASP A 34 6.84 20.38 3.36
N ILE A 35 7.29 20.46 2.11
CA ILE A 35 6.42 20.31 0.96
C ILE A 35 5.97 18.86 0.86
N THR A 36 4.66 18.65 0.84
CA THR A 36 4.04 17.33 0.68
C THR A 36 4.17 16.91 -0.78
N PRO A 37 4.99 15.88 -1.10
CA PRO A 37 5.33 15.61 -2.48
C PRO A 37 4.19 14.87 -3.18
N CYS A 38 3.81 15.33 -4.38
CA CYS A 38 2.96 14.53 -5.25
C CYS A 38 3.73 13.29 -5.72
N ILE A 39 3.22 12.10 -5.40
CA ILE A 39 3.81 10.83 -5.81
C ILE A 39 3.22 10.25 -7.09
N TYR A 40 2.54 11.07 -7.90
CA TYR A 40 2.04 10.70 -9.23
C TYR A 40 1.10 9.48 -9.32
N CYS A 41 0.61 8.97 -8.19
CA CYS A 41 -0.14 7.71 -8.14
C CYS A 41 -1.51 7.70 -8.85
N ASN A 42 -2.08 8.87 -9.16
CA ASN A 42 -3.38 9.04 -9.83
C ASN A 42 -4.61 8.37 -9.15
N GLN A 43 -4.44 7.75 -7.98
CA GLN A 43 -5.49 7.03 -7.24
C GLN A 43 -6.57 7.96 -6.67
N GLY A 44 -6.17 8.96 -5.89
CA GLY A 44 -7.12 9.88 -5.25
C GLY A 44 -7.60 11.01 -6.18
N CYS A 45 -6.74 11.45 -7.09
CA CYS A 45 -6.96 12.63 -7.90
C CYS A 45 -7.61 12.30 -9.23
N VAL A 46 -6.85 11.76 -10.18
CA VAL A 46 -7.30 11.49 -11.55
C VAL A 46 -8.44 10.47 -11.57
N PHE A 47 -8.27 9.30 -10.96
CA PHE A 47 -9.30 8.26 -10.93
C PHE A 47 -10.64 8.78 -10.39
N ARG A 48 -10.63 9.46 -9.24
CA ARG A 48 -11.88 10.00 -8.67
C ARG A 48 -12.44 11.17 -9.47
N SER A 49 -11.59 11.94 -10.17
CA SER A 49 -12.06 13.01 -11.08
C SER A 49 -12.86 12.47 -12.25
N PHE A 50 -12.46 11.32 -12.81
CA PHE A 50 -13.19 10.64 -13.88
C PHE A 50 -14.39 9.83 -13.38
N ASN A 51 -14.43 9.50 -12.08
CA ASN A 51 -15.49 8.68 -11.46
C ASN A 51 -16.27 9.47 -10.40
N ARG A 52 -16.52 10.76 -10.61
CA ARG A 52 -17.12 11.64 -9.58
C ARG A 52 -18.48 11.16 -9.10
N ALA A 53 -19.27 10.55 -9.98
CA ALA A 53 -20.60 10.02 -9.67
C ALA A 53 -20.58 8.94 -8.58
N THR A 54 -19.48 8.18 -8.45
CA THR A 54 -19.37 7.06 -7.50
C THR A 54 -18.36 7.30 -6.39
N THR A 55 -17.50 8.30 -6.54
CA THR A 55 -16.36 8.51 -5.64
C THR A 55 -16.53 9.68 -4.69
N ASN A 56 -17.50 10.58 -4.86
CA ASN A 56 -17.70 11.76 -3.99
C ASN A 56 -16.47 12.72 -3.97
N GLY A 57 -16.04 13.17 -5.16
CA GLY A 57 -15.08 14.28 -5.33
C GLY A 57 -13.63 13.85 -5.59
N ILE A 58 -12.65 14.74 -5.39
CA ILE A 58 -11.21 14.44 -5.46
C ILE A 58 -10.67 14.09 -4.07
N ARG A 59 -9.65 13.23 -3.99
CA ARG A 59 -8.82 12.97 -2.80
C ARG A 59 -7.34 13.00 -3.19
N CYS A 60 -6.45 12.83 -2.23
CA CYS A 60 -5.04 12.62 -2.50
C CYS A 60 -4.45 11.60 -1.52
N THR A 61 -3.57 10.73 -2.03
CA THR A 61 -2.90 9.70 -1.23
C THR A 61 -2.04 10.28 -0.12
N VAL A 62 -1.39 11.41 -0.40
CA VAL A 62 -0.45 12.08 0.52
C VAL A 62 -1.08 13.28 1.23
N ASN A 63 -2.25 13.72 0.78
CA ASN A 63 -3.01 14.80 1.40
C ASN A 63 -4.46 14.37 1.68
N PRO A 64 -4.70 13.84 2.89
CA PRO A 64 -6.04 13.40 3.29
C PRO A 64 -7.09 14.51 3.35
N THR A 65 -6.69 15.79 3.40
CA THR A 65 -7.65 16.92 3.43
C THR A 65 -8.16 17.31 2.05
N ALA A 66 -7.54 16.83 0.97
CA ALA A 66 -7.95 17.17 -0.38
C ALA A 66 -9.40 16.70 -0.65
N GLY A 67 -10.25 17.66 -1.02
CA GLY A 67 -11.69 17.46 -1.21
C GLY A 67 -12.48 17.23 0.09
N GLU A 68 -11.90 17.48 1.26
CA GLU A 68 -12.53 17.47 2.59
C GLU A 68 -12.20 18.75 3.37
N GLU A 69 -11.86 19.84 2.69
CA GLU A 69 -11.40 21.08 3.30
C GLU A 69 -12.48 21.69 4.20
N ALA A 70 -13.76 21.54 3.84
CA ALA A 70 -14.87 21.98 4.67
C ALA A 70 -14.96 21.23 6.02
N ARG A 71 -14.46 20.00 6.08
CA ARG A 71 -14.46 19.16 7.29
C ARG A 71 -13.17 19.29 8.07
N TRP A 72 -12.03 19.24 7.40
CA TRP A 72 -10.71 19.12 8.03
C TRP A 72 -9.85 20.38 7.89
N GLY A 73 -10.31 21.43 7.23
CA GLY A 73 -9.47 22.56 6.85
C GLY A 73 -8.42 22.16 5.79
N SER A 74 -7.50 23.09 5.52
CA SER A 74 -6.43 22.90 4.54
C SER A 74 -5.10 22.67 5.24
N TRP A 75 -4.88 21.43 5.70
CA TRP A 75 -3.68 21.04 6.47
C TRP A 75 -3.50 21.79 7.80
N THR A 76 -4.60 22.07 8.50
CA THR A 76 -4.60 22.73 9.81
C THR A 76 -4.93 21.75 10.93
N PHE A 77 -4.16 21.81 12.03
CA PHE A 77 -4.37 20.96 13.21
C PHE A 77 -4.66 21.80 14.43
N GLU A 78 -5.83 21.59 15.02
CA GLU A 78 -6.18 22.12 16.33
C GLU A 78 -5.64 21.19 17.41
N LYS A 79 -5.14 21.76 18.51
CA LYS A 79 -4.68 20.97 19.66
C LYS A 79 -5.84 20.16 20.23
N ALA A 80 -5.55 18.93 20.64
CA ALA A 80 -6.53 18.10 21.31
C ALA A 80 -6.94 18.76 22.64
N PRO A 81 -8.23 18.72 23.03
CA PRO A 81 -8.71 19.33 24.27
C PRO A 81 -8.07 18.67 25.51
N LYS A 82 -7.69 17.40 25.39
CA LYS A 82 -6.95 16.65 26.42
C LYS A 82 -5.79 15.91 25.77
N ARG A 83 -4.59 16.08 26.33
CA ARG A 83 -3.42 15.29 25.96
C ARG A 83 -3.62 13.83 26.39
N LYS A 84 -3.27 12.91 25.51
CA LYS A 84 -3.32 11.44 25.72
C LYS A 84 -1.98 10.79 25.37
N ASN A 85 -1.72 9.62 25.94
CA ASN A 85 -0.68 8.69 25.53
C ASN A 85 -1.23 7.76 24.44
N ILE A 86 -0.62 7.79 23.26
CA ILE A 86 -1.05 7.03 22.09
C ILE A 86 0.04 6.01 21.74
N LEU A 87 -0.32 4.73 21.75
CA LEU A 87 0.53 3.65 21.26
C LEU A 87 0.12 3.32 19.83
N VAL A 88 1.06 3.43 18.89
CA VAL A 88 0.88 3.01 17.49
C VAL A 88 1.65 1.71 17.28
N VAL A 89 0.98 0.68 16.78
CA VAL A 89 1.60 -0.62 16.49
C VAL A 89 1.69 -0.80 14.98
N GLY A 90 2.91 -0.73 14.45
CA GLY A 90 3.23 -0.76 13.01
C GLY A 90 3.57 0.62 12.45
N ALA A 91 4.73 0.75 11.81
CA ALA A 91 5.24 1.98 11.19
C ALA A 91 5.09 1.98 9.66
N GLY A 92 4.00 1.38 9.15
CA GLY A 92 3.55 1.57 7.77
C GLY A 92 2.88 2.95 7.54
N PRO A 93 2.43 3.28 6.31
CA PRO A 93 1.84 4.59 6.00
C PRO A 93 0.68 4.99 6.92
N ALA A 94 -0.21 4.04 7.28
CA ALA A 94 -1.31 4.31 8.23
C ALA A 94 -0.79 4.69 9.62
N GLY A 95 0.16 3.94 10.16
CA GLY A 95 0.73 4.17 11.48
C GLY A 95 1.53 5.47 11.55
N LEU A 96 2.41 5.71 10.58
CA LEU A 96 3.20 6.96 10.50
C LEU A 96 2.30 8.19 10.36
N GLN A 97 1.27 8.11 9.52
CA GLN A 97 0.32 9.21 9.34
C GLN A 97 -0.48 9.47 10.63
N CYS A 98 -0.93 8.42 11.33
CA CYS A 98 -1.61 8.56 12.62
C CYS A 98 -0.69 9.18 13.66
N ALA A 99 0.54 8.67 13.77
CA ALA A 99 1.52 9.14 14.73
C ALA A 99 1.87 10.62 14.52
N MET A 100 2.13 11.02 13.27
CA MET A 100 2.39 12.40 12.90
C MET A 100 1.24 13.32 13.29
N VAL A 101 0.00 12.99 12.90
CA VAL A 101 -1.17 13.85 13.15
C VAL A 101 -1.48 13.92 14.65
N ALA A 102 -1.43 12.80 15.37
CA ALA A 102 -1.68 12.78 16.81
C ALA A 102 -0.63 13.62 17.57
N ALA A 103 0.65 13.53 17.20
CA ALA A 103 1.71 14.34 17.78
C ALA A 103 1.53 15.84 17.47
N GLN A 104 1.15 16.20 16.23
CA GLN A 104 0.84 17.59 15.84
C GLN A 104 -0.31 18.17 16.71
N ARG A 105 -1.29 17.35 17.05
CA ARG A 105 -2.38 17.70 17.97
C ARG A 105 -1.99 17.75 19.45
N GLY A 106 -0.76 17.34 19.79
CA GLY A 106 -0.17 17.49 21.12
C GLY A 106 -0.20 16.22 21.98
N HIS A 107 -0.61 15.08 21.44
CA HIS A 107 -0.55 13.80 22.15
C HIS A 107 0.91 13.36 22.39
N ASN A 108 1.11 12.55 23.42
CA ASN A 108 2.35 11.81 23.59
C ASN A 108 2.25 10.52 22.76
N VAL A 109 3.12 10.32 21.77
CA VAL A 109 3.00 9.22 20.82
C VAL A 109 4.25 8.37 20.82
N VAL A 110 4.06 7.06 20.92
CA VAL A 110 5.11 6.06 20.75
C VAL A 110 4.69 5.06 19.69
N VAL A 111 5.63 4.68 18.82
CA VAL A 111 5.43 3.68 17.78
C VAL A 111 6.27 2.45 18.10
N TYR A 112 5.72 1.27 17.88
CA TYR A 112 6.45 0.01 17.87
C TYR A 112 6.43 -0.58 16.46
N GLU A 113 7.61 -0.90 15.94
CA GLU A 113 7.83 -1.49 14.62
C GLU A 113 8.70 -2.74 14.78
N LYS A 114 8.31 -3.82 14.12
CA LYS A 114 9.03 -5.09 14.22
C LYS A 114 10.30 -5.11 13.38
N GLU A 115 10.32 -4.35 12.29
CA GLU A 115 11.49 -4.22 11.42
C GLU A 115 12.45 -3.13 11.94
N GLU A 116 13.65 -3.07 11.36
CA GLU A 116 14.67 -2.05 11.67
C GLU A 116 14.43 -0.70 10.97
N GLU A 117 13.38 -0.60 10.14
CA GLU A 117 13.04 0.59 9.37
C GLU A 117 11.54 0.72 9.17
N THR A 118 11.09 1.95 8.91
CA THR A 118 9.66 2.24 8.69
C THR A 118 9.21 1.87 7.27
N GLY A 119 7.90 1.97 7.04
CA GLY A 119 7.30 1.98 5.70
C GLY A 119 6.46 0.75 5.37
N GLY A 120 6.58 -0.34 6.13
CA GLY A 120 5.78 -1.55 5.94
C GLY A 120 5.75 -2.01 4.47
N GLN A 121 4.56 -2.37 3.96
CA GLN A 121 4.42 -2.80 2.56
C GLN A 121 4.85 -1.73 1.54
N ALA A 122 4.71 -0.43 1.84
CA ALA A 122 5.11 0.63 0.90
C ALA A 122 6.61 0.63 0.62
N ARG A 123 7.41 0.18 1.60
CA ARG A 123 8.86 -0.01 1.43
C ARG A 123 9.16 -1.20 0.52
N LEU A 124 8.36 -2.27 0.59
CA LEU A 124 8.61 -3.51 -0.15
C LEU A 124 8.27 -3.34 -1.63
N ILE A 125 7.15 -2.67 -1.93
CA ILE A 125 6.71 -2.44 -3.30
C ILE A 125 7.62 -1.47 -4.07
N LYS A 126 8.53 -0.76 -3.40
CA LYS A 126 9.52 0.07 -4.08
C LYS A 126 10.43 -0.76 -4.98
N ASN A 127 10.61 -2.06 -4.72
CA ASN A 127 11.53 -2.91 -5.49
C ASN A 127 10.94 -3.45 -6.80
N ILE A 128 9.63 -3.28 -7.04
CA ILE A 128 8.92 -3.85 -8.20
C ILE A 128 8.27 -2.80 -9.11
N LEU A 129 8.22 -1.54 -8.68
CA LEU A 129 7.64 -0.43 -9.43
C LEU A 129 8.65 0.69 -9.51
N ASP A 130 8.41 1.69 -10.36
CA ASP A 130 9.17 2.95 -10.37
C ASP A 130 9.45 3.38 -8.93
N HIS A 131 10.72 3.22 -8.54
CA HIS A 131 11.22 3.25 -7.18
C HIS A 131 10.87 4.57 -6.48
N THR A 132 10.56 5.61 -7.28
CA THR A 132 10.39 6.99 -6.83
C THR A 132 9.09 7.20 -6.07
N MET A 133 7.96 6.59 -6.45
CA MET A 133 6.67 6.97 -5.86
C MET A 133 6.53 6.59 -4.37
N PRO A 134 6.70 5.31 -3.96
CA PRO A 134 6.49 4.92 -2.56
C PRO A 134 7.58 5.51 -1.65
N GLN A 135 8.83 5.53 -2.12
CA GLN A 135 9.97 6.04 -1.36
C GLN A 135 9.81 7.54 -1.07
N THR A 136 9.42 8.34 -2.07
CA THR A 136 9.22 9.80 -1.88
C THR A 136 8.17 10.09 -0.79
N PHE A 137 7.09 9.30 -0.71
CA PHE A 137 6.10 9.49 0.34
C PHE A 137 6.62 9.04 1.71
N LEU A 138 7.33 7.93 1.78
CA LEU A 138 7.93 7.44 3.02
C LEU A 138 8.97 8.42 3.56
N ASP A 139 9.82 9.00 2.70
CA ASP A 139 10.81 10.00 3.08
C ASP A 139 10.13 11.24 3.69
N TYR A 140 9.05 11.72 3.05
CA TYR A 140 8.23 12.80 3.60
C TYR A 140 7.64 12.43 4.98
N LEU A 141 6.97 11.28 5.10
CA LEU A 141 6.37 10.86 6.38
C LEU A 141 7.43 10.73 7.48
N ASN A 142 8.57 10.11 7.17
CA ASN A 142 9.67 9.97 8.11
C ASN A 142 10.23 11.32 8.55
N ASN A 143 10.39 12.27 7.63
CA ASN A 143 10.83 13.63 7.97
C ASN A 143 9.82 14.32 8.89
N GLN A 144 8.53 14.25 8.57
CA GLN A 144 7.49 14.90 9.37
C GLN A 144 7.36 14.27 10.77
N VAL A 145 7.42 12.94 10.88
CA VAL A 145 7.41 12.20 12.15
C VAL A 145 8.61 12.59 13.02
N ARG A 146 9.80 12.73 12.43
CA ARG A 146 11.01 13.21 13.13
C ARG A 146 10.83 14.64 13.68
N LYS A 147 10.25 15.55 12.89
CA LYS A 147 10.00 16.94 13.30
C LYS A 147 9.06 17.07 14.49
N VAL A 148 8.14 16.13 14.67
CA VAL A 148 7.20 16.11 15.81
C VAL A 148 7.64 15.21 16.97
N VAL A 149 8.91 14.76 16.94
CA VAL A 149 9.61 14.07 18.03
C VAL A 149 8.87 12.81 18.50
N VAL A 150 8.27 12.07 17.57
CA VAL A 150 7.67 10.77 17.85
C VAL A 150 8.78 9.73 18.03
N LYS A 151 8.72 8.99 19.15
CA LYS A 151 9.64 7.88 19.42
C LYS A 151 9.17 6.63 18.67
N ILE A 152 10.05 6.03 17.89
CA ILE A 152 9.83 4.73 17.23
C ILE A 152 10.78 3.70 17.86
N ASN A 153 10.23 2.61 18.40
CA ASN A 153 10.99 1.46 18.88
C ASN A 153 11.03 0.43 17.75
N PHE A 154 12.17 0.36 17.06
CA PHE A 154 12.44 -0.62 16.00
C PHE A 154 12.82 -1.99 16.57
N GLY A 155 12.81 -3.01 15.71
CA GLY A 155 13.20 -4.38 16.09
C GLY A 155 12.31 -4.99 17.18
N THR A 156 11.13 -4.41 17.43
CA THR A 156 10.27 -4.79 18.56
C THR A 156 8.89 -5.17 18.07
N GLU A 157 8.69 -6.47 17.85
CA GLU A 157 7.37 -7.03 17.56
C GLU A 157 6.52 -7.08 18.84
N ILE A 158 5.30 -6.54 18.77
CA ILE A 158 4.30 -6.73 19.82
C ILE A 158 3.68 -8.11 19.66
N THR A 159 3.72 -8.91 20.71
CA THR A 159 3.20 -10.27 20.76
C THR A 159 2.40 -10.46 22.05
N GLU A 160 1.65 -11.56 22.14
CA GLU A 160 0.97 -11.94 23.38
C GLU A 160 1.95 -12.03 24.57
N ALA A 161 3.20 -12.42 24.33
CA ALA A 161 4.20 -12.59 25.40
C ALA A 161 4.71 -11.27 26.01
N ASN A 162 4.65 -10.14 25.27
CA ASN A 162 5.20 -8.86 25.73
C ASN A 162 4.18 -7.73 25.85
N ILE A 163 2.94 -7.95 25.40
CA ILE A 163 1.88 -6.94 25.37
C ILE A 163 1.66 -6.29 26.74
N ASP A 164 1.62 -7.07 27.83
CA ASP A 164 1.38 -6.56 29.18
C ASP A 164 2.51 -5.63 29.67
N SER A 165 3.76 -5.99 29.38
CA SER A 165 4.93 -5.16 29.71
C SER A 165 4.90 -3.83 28.94
N VAL A 166 4.50 -3.87 27.66
CA VAL A 166 4.40 -2.66 26.83
C VAL A 166 3.27 -1.75 27.34
N LEU A 167 2.13 -2.31 27.72
CA LEU A 167 1.02 -1.55 28.29
C LEU A 167 1.39 -0.91 29.64
N GLU A 168 2.09 -1.65 30.51
CA GLU A 168 2.54 -1.13 31.80
C GLU A 168 3.55 0.02 31.65
N LYS A 169 4.47 -0.11 30.68
CA LYS A 169 5.50 0.88 30.38
C LYS A 169 4.92 2.15 29.76
N GLU A 170 4.13 2.01 28.70
CA GLU A 170 3.68 3.15 27.89
C GLU A 170 2.38 3.78 28.40
N LYS A 171 1.59 3.02 29.19
CA LYS A 171 0.29 3.42 29.75
C LYS A 171 -0.58 4.17 28.73
N PRO A 172 -0.89 3.55 27.58
CA PRO A 172 -1.63 4.21 26.51
C PRO A 172 -3.09 4.44 26.92
N ASP A 173 -3.59 5.64 26.63
CA ASP A 173 -5.04 5.93 26.69
C ASP A 173 -5.76 5.34 25.48
N ALA A 174 -5.08 5.24 24.33
CA ALA A 174 -5.61 4.65 23.11
C ALA A 174 -4.50 4.02 22.25
N ILE A 175 -4.90 3.03 21.46
CA ILE A 175 -4.03 2.25 20.57
C ILE A 175 -4.50 2.41 19.13
N ALA A 176 -3.56 2.75 18.25
CA ALA A 176 -3.73 2.68 16.80
C ALA A 176 -3.04 1.41 16.27
N LEU A 177 -3.82 0.37 15.98
CA LEU A 177 -3.34 -0.90 15.48
C LEU A 177 -3.24 -0.84 13.94
N ALA A 178 -2.01 -0.68 13.45
CA ALA A 178 -1.63 -0.46 12.06
C ALA A 178 -0.74 -1.59 11.51
N THR A 179 -0.99 -2.83 11.94
CA THR A 179 -0.23 -4.07 11.66
C THR A 179 -0.32 -4.59 10.23
N GLY A 180 -0.98 -3.85 9.34
CA GLY A 180 -1.06 -4.16 7.92
C GLY A 180 -1.81 -5.45 7.59
N ALA A 181 -1.42 -6.07 6.47
CA ALA A 181 -1.99 -7.31 5.98
C ALA A 181 -0.90 -8.22 5.41
N ARG A 182 -1.23 -9.50 5.24
CA ARG A 182 -0.39 -10.51 4.60
C ARG A 182 -1.07 -11.06 3.34
N PRO A 183 -0.32 -11.43 2.28
CA PRO A 183 -0.91 -12.09 1.12
C PRO A 183 -1.61 -13.40 1.52
N ALA A 184 -2.73 -13.71 0.86
CA ALA A 184 -3.35 -15.01 0.95
C ALA A 184 -2.45 -16.04 0.26
N ARG A 185 -2.14 -17.14 0.95
CA ARG A 185 -1.29 -18.22 0.43
C ARG A 185 -2.07 -19.28 -0.34
N ASP A 186 -3.39 -19.26 -0.26
CA ASP A 186 -4.27 -20.33 -0.72
C ASP A 186 -4.96 -20.04 -2.07
N GLY A 187 -4.68 -18.87 -2.65
CA GLY A 187 -5.20 -18.49 -3.95
C GLY A 187 -6.68 -18.11 -3.94
N ARG A 188 -7.29 -17.92 -2.76
CA ARG A 188 -8.67 -17.44 -2.66
C ARG A 188 -8.82 -16.09 -3.36
N GLY A 189 -9.90 -15.98 -4.13
CA GLY A 189 -10.19 -14.83 -4.99
C GLY A 189 -11.69 -14.64 -5.16
N SER A 190 -12.09 -13.71 -6.04
CA SER A 190 -13.51 -13.45 -6.25
C SER A 190 -14.19 -14.53 -7.12
N ILE A 191 -13.39 -15.37 -7.80
CA ILE A 191 -13.87 -16.48 -8.64
C ILE A 191 -14.05 -17.75 -7.82
N THR A 192 -13.11 -18.05 -6.93
CA THR A 192 -13.12 -19.25 -6.09
C THR A 192 -13.10 -18.85 -4.62
N THR A 193 -14.20 -19.11 -3.92
CA THR A 193 -14.31 -18.87 -2.46
C THR A 193 -13.49 -19.87 -1.63
N GLU A 194 -13.16 -21.02 -2.24
CA GLU A 194 -12.30 -22.05 -1.67
C GLU A 194 -10.84 -21.90 -2.13
N PRO A 195 -9.87 -22.41 -1.34
CA PRO A 195 -8.48 -22.54 -1.77
C PRO A 195 -8.36 -23.22 -3.14
N ILE A 196 -7.44 -22.74 -3.98
CA ILE A 196 -7.13 -23.38 -5.25
C ILE A 196 -6.52 -24.75 -4.95
N PRO A 197 -7.08 -25.87 -5.44
CA PRO A 197 -6.48 -27.18 -5.24
C PRO A 197 -5.00 -27.20 -5.65
N GLY A 198 -4.11 -27.64 -4.76
CA GLY A 198 -2.65 -27.62 -4.96
C GLY A 198 -1.93 -26.33 -4.55
N TRP A 199 -2.60 -25.38 -3.88
CA TRP A 199 -2.01 -24.14 -3.36
C TRP A 199 -0.85 -24.35 -2.37
N ASP A 200 -0.81 -25.49 -1.68
CA ASP A 200 0.16 -25.83 -0.64
C ASP A 200 1.40 -26.56 -1.18
N ARG A 201 1.51 -26.71 -2.50
CA ARG A 201 2.67 -27.34 -3.14
C ARG A 201 3.93 -26.49 -2.98
N LYS A 202 5.08 -27.16 -3.05
CA LYS A 202 6.41 -26.52 -2.88
C LYS A 202 6.75 -25.48 -3.95
N ASN A 203 6.17 -25.59 -5.15
CA ASN A 203 6.38 -24.66 -6.26
C ASN A 203 5.46 -23.43 -6.18
N VAL A 204 4.65 -23.30 -5.12
CA VAL A 204 3.71 -22.18 -4.93
C VAL A 204 4.26 -21.21 -3.89
N CYS A 205 4.26 -19.93 -4.26
CA CYS A 205 4.63 -18.84 -3.35
C CYS A 205 3.71 -17.64 -3.55
N THR A 206 3.81 -16.66 -2.66
CA THR A 206 3.10 -15.39 -2.80
C THR A 206 3.95 -14.37 -3.52
N TYR A 207 3.28 -13.33 -4.04
CA TYR A 207 3.95 -12.17 -4.61
C TYR A 207 4.99 -11.57 -3.66
N LEU A 208 4.74 -11.60 -2.34
CA LEU A 208 5.64 -11.04 -1.34
C LEU A 208 6.88 -11.91 -1.11
N ASP A 209 6.75 -13.23 -1.22
CA ASP A 209 7.88 -14.15 -1.08
C ASP A 209 8.95 -13.88 -2.15
N ILE A 210 8.50 -13.51 -3.36
CA ILE A 210 9.32 -13.09 -4.49
C ILE A 210 9.97 -11.73 -4.22
N VAL A 211 9.20 -10.72 -3.81
CA VAL A 211 9.73 -9.37 -3.53
C VAL A 211 10.76 -9.36 -2.39
N LEU A 212 10.57 -10.21 -1.38
CA LEU A 212 11.50 -10.35 -0.27
C LEU A 212 12.71 -11.26 -0.61
N GLY A 213 12.71 -11.93 -1.76
CA GLY A 213 13.76 -12.87 -2.15
C GLY A 213 13.81 -14.16 -1.33
N THR A 214 12.80 -14.41 -0.50
CA THR A 214 12.68 -15.63 0.33
C THR A 214 12.43 -16.89 -0.52
N VAL A 215 11.91 -16.72 -1.74
CA VAL A 215 11.76 -17.76 -2.74
C VAL A 215 12.47 -17.32 -4.02
N GLN A 216 13.33 -18.18 -4.54
CA GLN A 216 13.96 -17.99 -5.85
C GLN A 216 13.13 -18.73 -6.90
N PRO A 217 12.53 -18.04 -7.88
CA PRO A 217 11.70 -18.68 -8.88
C PRO A 217 12.53 -19.49 -9.89
N GLY A 218 11.93 -20.54 -10.43
CA GLY A 218 12.47 -21.30 -11.56
C GLY A 218 12.50 -20.48 -12.86
N ASP A 219 12.64 -21.13 -14.01
CA ASP A 219 12.80 -20.43 -15.30
C ASP A 219 11.47 -20.04 -15.94
N LYS A 220 10.42 -20.85 -15.72
CA LYS A 220 9.04 -20.55 -16.12
C LYS A 220 8.21 -20.16 -14.90
N VAL A 221 7.61 -18.97 -14.93
CA VAL A 221 6.80 -18.44 -13.83
C VAL A 221 5.38 -18.17 -14.29
N LEU A 222 4.41 -18.75 -13.59
CA LEU A 222 2.99 -18.42 -13.72
C LEU A 222 2.60 -17.46 -12.59
N ILE A 223 2.02 -16.30 -12.91
CA ILE A 223 1.43 -15.40 -11.92
C ILE A 223 -0.09 -15.46 -12.00
N VAL A 224 -0.75 -15.76 -10.88
CA VAL A 224 -2.22 -15.77 -10.77
C VAL A 224 -2.68 -14.46 -10.12
N ASP A 225 -3.38 -13.61 -10.90
CA ASP A 225 -3.67 -12.22 -10.55
C ASP A 225 -5.15 -11.94 -10.24
N GLU A 226 -5.43 -11.60 -8.98
CA GLU A 226 -6.71 -11.05 -8.52
C GLU A 226 -6.64 -9.54 -8.26
N LEU A 227 -5.45 -8.99 -7.97
CA LEU A 227 -5.32 -7.67 -7.35
C LEU A 227 -5.74 -6.51 -8.27
N ALA A 228 -5.62 -6.70 -9.59
CA ALA A 228 -5.86 -5.66 -10.59
C ALA A 228 -5.09 -4.35 -10.35
N ASP A 229 -3.99 -4.38 -9.61
CA ASP A 229 -3.20 -3.20 -9.24
C ASP A 229 -1.79 -3.24 -9.87
N ARG A 230 -0.87 -2.41 -9.35
CA ARG A 230 0.50 -2.32 -9.85
C ARG A 230 1.41 -3.49 -9.41
N ILE A 231 1.01 -4.32 -8.46
CA ILE A 231 1.89 -5.34 -7.88
C ILE A 231 2.22 -6.42 -8.91
N THR A 232 1.19 -7.04 -9.50
CA THR A 232 1.36 -8.11 -10.50
C THR A 232 2.24 -7.69 -11.69
N PRO A 233 1.97 -6.57 -12.40
CA PRO A 233 2.78 -6.17 -13.54
C PRO A 233 4.21 -5.80 -13.15
N GLY A 234 4.41 -5.19 -11.97
CA GLY A 234 5.75 -4.91 -11.47
C GLY A 234 6.57 -6.18 -11.21
N ILE A 235 5.94 -7.21 -10.66
CA ILE A 235 6.59 -8.51 -10.47
C ILE A 235 6.86 -9.20 -11.82
N ALA A 236 5.90 -9.13 -12.74
CA ALA A 236 6.07 -9.70 -14.07
C ALA A 236 7.24 -9.05 -14.82
N GLU A 237 7.34 -7.72 -14.79
CA GLU A 237 8.46 -6.95 -15.34
C GLU A 237 9.77 -7.35 -14.68
N MET A 238 9.85 -7.31 -13.35
CA MET A 238 11.06 -7.66 -12.60
C MET A 238 11.57 -9.07 -12.94
N LEU A 239 10.67 -10.06 -13.02
CA LEU A 239 11.05 -11.44 -13.34
C LEU A 239 11.47 -11.59 -14.80
N ALA A 240 10.79 -10.91 -15.73
CA ALA A 240 11.17 -10.95 -17.14
C ALA A 240 12.53 -10.28 -17.38
N GLU A 241 12.84 -9.17 -16.70
CA GLU A 241 14.17 -8.54 -16.72
C GLU A 241 15.27 -9.46 -16.17
N GLN A 242 14.93 -10.37 -15.26
CA GLN A 242 15.83 -11.43 -14.77
C GLN A 242 15.95 -12.63 -15.74
N GLY A 243 15.38 -12.52 -16.94
CA GLY A 243 15.44 -13.56 -17.99
C GLY A 243 14.46 -14.71 -17.80
N LYS A 244 13.45 -14.55 -16.92
CA LYS A 244 12.42 -15.58 -16.69
C LYS A 244 11.34 -15.52 -17.76
N THR A 245 10.78 -16.68 -18.12
CA THR A 245 9.59 -16.76 -18.96
C THR A 245 8.37 -16.55 -18.08
N VAL A 246 7.66 -15.43 -18.25
CA VAL A 246 6.52 -15.07 -17.39
C VAL A 246 5.21 -15.20 -18.16
N GLU A 247 4.28 -15.95 -17.58
CA GLU A 247 2.89 -16.01 -18.02
C GLU A 247 1.96 -15.56 -16.89
N VAL A 248 1.05 -14.64 -17.17
CA VAL A 248 0.08 -14.12 -16.21
C VAL A 248 -1.31 -14.63 -16.59
N VAL A 249 -2.03 -15.18 -15.61
CA VAL A 249 -3.47 -15.44 -15.72
C VAL A 249 -4.20 -14.49 -14.80
N THR A 250 -5.16 -13.76 -15.35
CA THR A 250 -5.91 -12.74 -14.61
C THR A 250 -7.39 -12.88 -14.91
N ARG A 251 -8.22 -12.80 -13.87
CA ARG A 251 -9.67 -12.89 -14.05
C ARG A 251 -10.28 -11.65 -14.68
N TRP A 252 -9.49 -10.58 -14.78
CA TRP A 252 -9.93 -9.28 -15.28
C TRP A 252 -9.91 -9.25 -16.82
N PHE A 253 -10.65 -8.30 -17.40
CA PHE A 253 -10.72 -8.14 -18.86
C PHE A 253 -9.37 -7.77 -19.49
N CYS A 254 -8.51 -7.11 -18.70
CA CYS A 254 -7.10 -6.87 -18.99
C CYS A 254 -6.31 -7.01 -17.68
N LEU A 255 -5.00 -7.29 -17.80
CA LEU A 255 -4.11 -7.30 -16.65
C LEU A 255 -4.15 -5.95 -15.94
N SER A 256 -4.29 -5.97 -14.62
CA SER A 256 -4.24 -4.75 -13.80
C SER A 256 -5.21 -3.67 -14.23
N GLN A 257 -6.49 -4.02 -14.34
CA GLN A 257 -7.55 -3.13 -14.82
C GLN A 257 -7.60 -1.74 -14.13
N ASN A 258 -7.13 -1.61 -12.88
CA ASN A 258 -7.06 -0.29 -12.23
C ASN A 258 -6.02 0.66 -12.86
N LEU A 259 -5.03 0.14 -13.59
CA LEU A 259 -4.05 0.97 -14.31
C LEU A 259 -4.69 1.85 -15.37
N HIS A 260 -5.78 1.39 -15.99
CA HIS A 260 -6.55 2.20 -16.95
C HIS A 260 -7.05 3.49 -16.30
N TYR A 261 -7.61 3.34 -15.10
CA TYR A 261 -8.10 4.45 -14.30
C TYR A 261 -6.99 5.34 -13.74
N TRP A 262 -5.78 4.80 -13.57
CA TRP A 262 -4.62 5.54 -13.10
C TRP A 262 -3.76 6.10 -14.25
N LEU A 263 -4.13 5.84 -15.50
CA LEU A 263 -3.42 6.27 -16.72
C LEU A 263 -2.00 5.71 -16.88
N ASP A 264 -1.71 4.56 -16.25
CA ASP A 264 -0.41 3.88 -16.37
C ASP A 264 -0.44 2.71 -17.37
N GLU A 265 -1.65 2.25 -17.75
CA GLU A 265 -1.86 1.03 -18.54
C GLU A 265 -1.05 1.02 -19.84
N MET A 266 -1.08 2.10 -20.62
CA MET A 266 -0.39 2.15 -21.92
C MET A 266 1.12 1.95 -21.78
N TYR A 267 1.72 2.52 -20.74
CA TYR A 267 3.16 2.39 -20.47
C TYR A 267 3.50 0.98 -20.00
N VAL A 268 2.76 0.47 -19.01
CA VAL A 268 3.00 -0.85 -18.42
C VAL A 268 2.78 -1.96 -19.44
N MET A 269 1.69 -1.93 -20.20
CA MET A 269 1.41 -2.97 -21.19
C MET A 269 2.42 -2.97 -22.34
N GLY A 270 2.84 -1.80 -22.81
CA GLY A 270 3.91 -1.71 -23.82
C GLY A 270 5.23 -2.29 -23.32
N ARG A 271 5.60 -1.98 -22.06
CA ARG A 271 6.79 -2.53 -21.42
C ARG A 271 6.75 -4.04 -21.27
N LEU A 272 5.62 -4.60 -20.84
CA LEU A 272 5.44 -6.05 -20.69
C LEU A 272 5.47 -6.79 -22.04
N ASP A 273 4.93 -6.17 -23.10
CA ASP A 273 5.00 -6.69 -24.47
C ASP A 273 6.44 -6.76 -25.00
N GLU A 274 7.23 -5.68 -24.82
CA GLU A 274 8.65 -5.65 -25.16
C GLU A 274 9.46 -6.75 -24.44
N LEU A 275 9.06 -7.08 -23.21
CA LEU A 275 9.68 -8.13 -22.39
C LEU A 275 9.14 -9.54 -22.70
N GLY A 276 8.16 -9.68 -23.60
CA GLY A 276 7.59 -10.96 -23.99
C GLY A 276 6.73 -11.64 -22.91
N VAL A 277 6.19 -10.87 -21.97
CA VAL A 277 5.30 -11.40 -20.93
C VAL A 277 3.97 -11.83 -21.54
N LYS A 278 3.60 -13.10 -21.41
CA LYS A 278 2.34 -13.62 -21.92
C LYS A 278 1.21 -13.33 -20.94
N ILE A 279 0.11 -12.76 -21.43
CA ILE A 279 -1.03 -12.36 -20.59
C ILE A 279 -2.29 -13.09 -21.06
N ASN A 280 -2.96 -13.79 -20.15
CA ASN A 280 -4.25 -14.45 -20.37
C ASN A 280 -5.33 -13.75 -19.53
N PRO A 281 -6.06 -12.78 -20.11
CA PRO A 281 -7.20 -12.16 -19.44
C PRO A 281 -8.40 -13.10 -19.40
N ASN A 282 -9.37 -12.77 -18.54
CA ASN A 282 -10.58 -13.55 -18.33
C ASN A 282 -10.30 -15.03 -18.00
N ALA A 283 -9.21 -15.29 -17.28
CA ALA A 283 -8.77 -16.63 -16.95
C ALA A 283 -8.43 -16.76 -15.46
N TRP A 284 -8.58 -17.98 -14.94
CA TRP A 284 -8.26 -18.30 -13.56
C TRP A 284 -7.60 -19.67 -13.45
N ALA A 285 -6.83 -19.89 -12.38
CA ALA A 285 -6.25 -21.19 -12.09
C ALA A 285 -7.31 -22.11 -11.45
N LYS A 286 -7.56 -23.26 -12.08
CA LYS A 286 -8.49 -24.28 -11.56
C LYS A 286 -7.82 -25.17 -10.53
N VAL A 287 -6.59 -25.59 -10.81
CA VAL A 287 -5.80 -26.49 -9.98
C VAL A 287 -4.32 -26.32 -10.30
N ILE A 288 -3.48 -26.31 -9.26
CA ILE A 288 -2.03 -26.17 -9.38
C ILE A 288 -1.37 -27.55 -9.26
N HIS A 289 -0.40 -27.80 -10.13
CA HIS A 289 0.34 -29.04 -10.26
C HIS A 289 1.82 -28.81 -9.95
N GLU A 290 2.63 -29.87 -9.97
CA GLU A 290 4.07 -29.75 -9.74
C GLU A 290 4.78 -28.95 -10.86
N LYS A 291 4.23 -28.97 -12.08
CA LYS A 291 4.80 -28.31 -13.27
C LYS A 291 3.81 -27.36 -13.93
N GLY A 292 3.22 -26.47 -13.16
CA GLY A 292 2.32 -25.43 -13.65
C GLY A 292 0.90 -25.57 -13.13
N ALA A 293 -0.10 -25.22 -13.94
CA ALA A 293 -1.50 -25.26 -13.54
C ALA A 293 -2.44 -25.50 -14.74
N THR A 294 -3.53 -26.21 -14.47
CA THR A 294 -4.71 -26.17 -15.34
C THR A 294 -5.46 -24.87 -15.05
N CYS A 295 -5.60 -24.05 -16.08
CA CYS A 295 -6.33 -22.80 -16.05
C CYS A 295 -7.62 -22.93 -16.88
N PHE A 296 -8.55 -22.00 -16.68
CA PHE A 296 -9.79 -21.97 -17.45
C PHE A 296 -10.20 -20.54 -17.75
N ASN A 297 -10.84 -20.35 -18.89
CA ASN A 297 -11.51 -19.09 -19.18
C ASN A 297 -12.80 -18.98 -18.36
N ILE A 298 -12.97 -17.90 -17.60
CA ILE A 298 -14.05 -17.75 -16.61
C ILE A 298 -15.45 -17.60 -17.23
N HIS A 299 -15.54 -17.32 -18.54
CA HIS A 299 -16.81 -17.14 -19.24
C HIS A 299 -17.24 -18.40 -19.99
N SER A 300 -16.30 -19.04 -20.70
CA SER A 300 -16.58 -20.21 -21.53
C SER A 300 -16.37 -21.54 -20.81
N GLY A 301 -15.65 -21.53 -19.68
CA GLY A 301 -15.23 -22.75 -18.99
C GLY A 301 -14.16 -23.55 -19.72
N ARG A 302 -13.66 -23.07 -20.88
CA ARG A 302 -12.63 -23.78 -21.66
C ARG A 302 -11.32 -23.82 -20.87
N GLU A 303 -10.83 -25.04 -20.65
CA GLU A 303 -9.58 -25.30 -19.94
C GLU A 303 -8.37 -25.21 -20.87
N PHE A 304 -7.23 -24.86 -20.30
CA PHE A 304 -5.92 -24.83 -20.95
C PHE A 304 -4.81 -25.01 -19.91
N GLU A 305 -3.69 -25.57 -20.33
CA GLU A 305 -2.54 -25.81 -19.47
C GLU A 305 -1.53 -24.67 -19.57
N VAL A 306 -0.96 -24.30 -18.42
CA VAL A 306 0.18 -23.38 -18.34
C VAL A 306 1.32 -24.08 -17.64
N GLU A 307 2.40 -24.34 -18.35
CA GLU A 307 3.62 -24.92 -17.77
C GLU A 307 4.39 -23.86 -16.97
N ALA A 308 4.72 -24.17 -15.71
CA ALA A 308 5.57 -23.31 -14.89
C ALA A 308 6.36 -24.11 -13.85
N ASP A 309 7.57 -23.65 -13.55
CA ASP A 309 8.39 -24.15 -12.45
C ASP A 309 7.99 -23.51 -11.12
N THR A 310 7.40 -22.32 -11.17
CA THR A 310 6.95 -21.56 -10.01
C THR A 310 5.60 -20.91 -10.29
N VAL A 311 4.67 -21.03 -9.34
CA VAL A 311 3.37 -20.37 -9.38
C VAL A 311 3.31 -19.31 -8.28
N VAL A 312 3.18 -18.06 -8.70
CA VAL A 312 3.11 -16.89 -7.82
C VAL A 312 1.65 -16.48 -7.64
N LEU A 313 1.16 -16.54 -6.41
CA LEU A 313 -0.17 -16.09 -6.05
C LEU A 313 -0.14 -14.59 -5.75
N SER A 314 -0.69 -13.80 -6.67
CA SER A 314 -0.96 -12.38 -6.52
C SER A 314 -2.46 -12.18 -6.26
N THR A 315 -2.91 -12.72 -5.12
CA THR A 315 -4.33 -12.85 -4.79
C THR A 315 -4.74 -11.95 -3.61
N MET A 316 -5.85 -12.26 -2.93
CA MET A 316 -6.36 -11.49 -1.80
C MET A 316 -5.33 -11.34 -0.66
N LYS A 317 -5.62 -10.47 0.30
CA LYS A 317 -4.80 -10.24 1.50
C LYS A 317 -5.64 -10.48 2.75
N TYR A 318 -5.04 -11.00 3.80
CA TYR A 318 -5.63 -11.12 5.13
C TYR A 318 -5.12 -10.03 6.04
N SER A 319 -6.04 -9.32 6.70
CA SER A 319 -5.68 -8.35 7.73
C SER A 319 -4.99 -9.02 8.92
N ASN A 320 -3.90 -8.42 9.39
CA ASN A 320 -3.21 -8.88 10.61
C ASN A 320 -3.91 -8.29 11.83
N THR A 321 -4.93 -8.99 12.35
CA THR A 321 -5.78 -8.50 13.45
C THR A 321 -5.54 -9.24 14.77
N ASP A 322 -4.57 -10.15 14.82
CA ASP A 322 -4.33 -11.07 15.94
C ASP A 322 -4.14 -10.35 17.30
N LEU A 323 -3.58 -9.13 17.30
CA LEU A 323 -3.40 -8.32 18.51
C LEU A 323 -4.66 -7.54 18.96
N TYR A 324 -5.67 -7.42 18.10
CA TYR A 324 -6.82 -6.55 18.34
C TYR A 324 -7.62 -7.00 19.57
N ASP A 325 -7.99 -8.28 19.62
CA ASP A 325 -8.78 -8.83 20.73
C ASP A 325 -7.96 -8.84 22.02
N LEU A 326 -6.66 -9.15 21.94
CA LEU A 326 -5.75 -9.13 23.09
C LEU A 326 -5.69 -7.75 23.77
N PHE A 327 -5.65 -6.65 23.00
CA PHE A 327 -5.70 -5.30 23.56
C PHE A 327 -7.06 -4.97 24.19
N ARG A 328 -8.16 -5.42 23.57
CA ARG A 328 -9.51 -5.18 24.07
C ARG A 328 -9.80 -5.91 25.37
N GLU A 329 -9.32 -7.15 25.50
CA GLU A 329 -9.42 -7.93 26.74
C GLU A 329 -8.73 -7.25 27.92
N ARG A 330 -7.71 -6.44 27.65
CA ARG A 330 -6.97 -5.64 28.65
C ARG A 330 -7.61 -4.27 28.93
N GLY A 331 -8.79 -4.01 28.35
CA GLY A 331 -9.58 -2.81 28.61
C GLY A 331 -9.04 -1.51 27.98
N VAL A 332 -8.11 -1.62 27.02
CA VAL A 332 -7.55 -0.43 26.34
C VAL A 332 -8.32 -0.15 25.05
N GLU A 333 -8.63 1.12 24.81
CA GLU A 333 -9.27 1.58 23.58
C GLU A 333 -8.36 1.26 22.38
N CYS A 334 -8.80 0.38 21.48
CA CYS A 334 -8.00 -0.10 20.34
C CYS A 334 -8.74 0.14 19.01
N HIS A 335 -8.04 0.78 18.06
CA HIS A 335 -8.55 1.16 16.75
C HIS A 335 -7.75 0.49 15.64
N LEU A 336 -8.43 -0.28 14.78
CA LEU A 336 -7.83 -0.79 13.56
C LEU A 336 -7.75 0.31 12.50
N ILE A 337 -6.58 0.49 11.89
CA ILE A 337 -6.37 1.43 10.77
C ILE A 337 -5.59 0.79 9.61
N GLY A 338 -5.83 1.31 8.40
CA GLY A 338 -5.19 0.86 7.17
C GLY A 338 -5.53 -0.59 6.82
N ASP A 339 -4.53 -1.34 6.35
CA ASP A 339 -4.77 -2.70 5.87
C ASP A 339 -5.13 -3.69 7.00
N ALA A 340 -4.76 -3.37 8.25
CA ALA A 340 -5.22 -4.14 9.42
C ALA A 340 -6.74 -4.03 9.62
N LYS A 341 -7.34 -2.90 9.23
CA LYS A 341 -8.80 -2.74 9.22
C LYS A 341 -9.44 -3.40 8.01
N ALA A 342 -8.91 -3.13 6.82
CA ALA A 342 -9.34 -3.73 5.57
C ALA A 342 -8.26 -3.47 4.49
N PRO A 343 -7.68 -4.51 3.87
CA PRO A 343 -6.59 -4.35 2.91
C PRO A 343 -7.06 -3.60 1.67
N ARG A 344 -6.47 -2.44 1.41
CA ARG A 344 -6.88 -1.50 0.35
C ARG A 344 -5.64 -0.80 -0.23
N TRP A 345 -5.86 0.29 -0.97
CA TRP A 345 -4.77 1.09 -1.49
C TRP A 345 -4.11 1.94 -0.40
N ILE A 346 -2.87 2.36 -0.65
CA ILE A 346 -2.14 3.27 0.24
C ILE A 346 -2.93 4.56 0.53
N LEU A 347 -3.74 5.04 -0.40
CA LEU A 347 -4.71 6.13 -0.21
C LEU A 347 -5.59 5.91 1.04
N ASN A 348 -6.15 4.71 1.17
CA ASN A 348 -7.02 4.36 2.29
C ASN A 348 -6.23 4.23 3.59
N ALA A 349 -5.03 3.65 3.54
CA ALA A 349 -4.14 3.55 4.69
C ALA A 349 -3.79 4.92 5.27
N THR A 350 -3.36 5.85 4.43
CA THR A 350 -3.09 7.24 4.85
C THR A 350 -4.35 7.91 5.40
N HIS A 351 -5.50 7.74 4.73
CA HIS A 351 -6.73 8.39 5.18
C HIS A 351 -7.24 7.84 6.53
N ASP A 352 -7.17 6.54 6.77
CA ASP A 352 -7.54 5.93 8.06
C ASP A 352 -6.61 6.43 9.18
N GLY A 353 -5.30 6.48 8.93
CA GLY A 353 -4.33 7.01 9.90
C GLY A 353 -4.55 8.49 10.21
N TYR A 354 -4.77 9.32 9.17
CA TYR A 354 -5.07 10.73 9.34
C TYR A 354 -6.35 10.95 10.15
N LYS A 355 -7.42 10.24 9.80
CA LYS A 355 -8.72 10.34 10.46
C LYS A 355 -8.59 10.03 11.95
N LEU A 356 -8.00 8.88 12.31
CA LEU A 356 -7.83 8.52 13.72
C LEU A 356 -6.96 9.56 14.45
N GLY A 357 -5.85 9.98 13.86
CA GLY A 357 -4.99 11.01 14.45
C GLY A 357 -5.73 12.33 14.73
N ARG A 358 -6.73 12.69 13.91
CA ARG A 358 -7.59 13.88 14.12
C ARG A 358 -8.67 13.67 15.20
N GLU A 359 -9.14 12.44 15.37
CA GLU A 359 -10.25 12.11 16.27
C GLU A 359 -9.81 11.82 17.72
N LEU A 360 -8.54 11.42 17.94
CA LEU A 360 -7.97 11.13 19.26
C LEU A 360 -8.01 12.31 20.25
#